data_AF-A0A7X0IKM7-F1
#
_entry.id   AF-A0A7X0IKM7-F1
#
_cell.length_a   1.000
_cell.length_b   1.000
_cell.length_c   1.000
_cell.angle_alpha   90.00
_cell.angle_beta   90.00
_cell.angle_gamma   90.00
#
_symmetry.space_group_name_H-M   'P 1'
#
loop_
_entity.id
_entity.type
_entity.pdbx_description
1 polymer ?
#
loop_
_entity_poly.entity_id
_entity_poly.type
_entity_poly.pdbx_seq_one_letter_code
_entity_poly.pdbx_strand_id
1 'polypeptide(L)'
;MAHDRSPHSGGPRALVSGLECDSHTWNLVYIELVLRELGHEVVNLGACVPDGLVVRECRRHRPGLVVIGTVNGHGLASGVRLARRLRGSPGLATVPLVIGGKLTTSGTGGPRVTGPLLAAGYSAVFPEDTGIGAFRSYVETLAAGAAHAERAVR
;
A
#
# COMPACT_ATOMS: atom_id res chain seq x y z
N MET A 1 -30.28 -1.90 -23.79
CA MET A 1 -29.03 -2.65 -24.05
C MET A 1 -28.24 -2.67 -22.75
N ALA A 2 -28.36 -3.76 -21.99
CA ALA A 2 -27.61 -3.94 -20.76
C ALA A 2 -26.19 -4.38 -21.12
N HIS A 3 -25.18 -3.59 -20.76
CA HIS A 3 -23.81 -4.05 -20.79
C HIS A 3 -23.64 -5.08 -19.67
N ASP A 4 -23.69 -6.35 -20.06
CA ASP A 4 -23.15 -7.46 -19.29
C ASP A 4 -21.69 -7.15 -18.94
N ARG A 5 -21.45 -6.74 -17.69
CA ARG A 5 -20.09 -6.57 -17.18
C ARG A 5 -19.62 -7.96 -16.77
N SER A 6 -18.96 -8.64 -17.69
CA SER A 6 -18.14 -9.81 -17.38
C SER A 6 -17.23 -9.50 -16.17
N PRO A 7 -17.11 -10.40 -15.19
CA PRO A 7 -16.19 -10.20 -14.09
C PRO A 7 -14.79 -10.04 -14.70
N HIS A 8 -14.13 -8.91 -14.46
CA HIS A 8 -12.79 -8.71 -14.96
C HIS A 8 -11.92 -9.82 -14.36
N SER A 9 -11.41 -10.70 -15.21
CA SER A 9 -10.44 -11.74 -14.88
C SER A 9 -9.05 -11.11 -14.61
N GLY A 10 -9.02 -10.03 -13.84
CA GLY A 10 -7.82 -9.34 -13.40
C GLY A 10 -7.52 -9.73 -11.96
N GLY A 11 -6.23 -9.89 -11.63
CA GLY A 11 -5.83 -10.25 -10.28
C GLY A 11 -6.19 -9.20 -9.23
N PRO A 12 -5.96 -9.49 -7.94
CA PRO A 12 -6.36 -8.63 -6.83
C PRO A 12 -5.82 -7.21 -7.00
N ARG A 13 -6.67 -6.19 -6.78
CA ARG A 13 -6.29 -4.80 -7.01
C ARG A 13 -5.42 -4.23 -5.88
N ALA A 14 -4.30 -3.62 -6.23
CA ALA A 14 -3.47 -2.84 -5.34
C ALA A 14 -3.56 -1.35 -5.65
N LEU A 15 -3.47 -0.51 -4.63
CA LEU A 15 -3.35 0.95 -4.75
C LEU A 15 -1.97 1.38 -4.26
N VAL A 16 -1.25 2.12 -5.10
CA VAL A 16 0.08 2.68 -4.81
C VAL A 16 -0.03 4.18 -4.68
N SER A 17 0.60 4.77 -3.67
CA SER A 17 0.62 6.22 -3.47
C SER A 17 1.91 6.69 -2.80
N GLY A 18 2.34 7.89 -3.18
CA GLY A 18 3.27 8.69 -2.38
C GLY A 18 2.57 9.39 -1.22
N LEU A 19 3.35 10.13 -0.43
CA LEU A 19 2.86 11.05 0.60
C LEU A 19 2.82 12.49 0.05
N GLU A 20 2.00 13.35 0.67
CA GLU A 20 1.75 14.73 0.24
C GLU A 20 3.02 15.58 0.06
N CYS A 21 4.01 15.44 0.95
CA CYS A 21 5.26 16.19 0.90
C CYS A 21 6.39 15.49 0.15
N ASP A 22 6.10 14.40 -0.56
CA ASP A 22 7.11 13.59 -1.24
C ASP A 22 6.88 13.60 -2.75
N SER A 23 7.79 14.23 -3.49
CA SER A 23 7.75 14.37 -4.95
C SER A 23 8.45 13.24 -5.71
N HIS A 24 9.01 12.25 -5.00
CA HIS A 24 9.71 11.15 -5.64
C HIS A 24 8.70 10.19 -6.29
N THR A 25 8.94 9.88 -7.56
CA THR A 25 8.03 9.07 -8.39
C THR A 25 8.61 7.70 -8.76
N TRP A 26 9.94 7.58 -8.88
CA TRP A 26 10.56 6.38 -9.43
C TRP A 26 10.35 5.14 -8.57
N ASN A 27 10.42 5.29 -7.25
CA ASN A 27 10.07 4.24 -6.29
C ASN A 27 8.62 3.74 -6.49
N LEU A 28 7.69 4.64 -6.79
CA LEU A 28 6.27 4.29 -7.00
C LEU A 28 6.06 3.54 -8.31
N VAL A 29 6.71 3.98 -9.39
CA VAL A 29 6.71 3.28 -10.69
C VAL A 29 7.32 1.89 -10.54
N TYR A 30 8.43 1.79 -9.83
CA TYR A 30 9.07 0.50 -9.56
C TYR A 30 8.16 -0.45 -8.78
N ILE A 31 7.51 0.02 -7.71
CA ILE A 31 6.53 -0.77 -6.94
C ILE A 31 5.37 -1.23 -7.84
N GLU A 32 4.86 -0.37 -8.72
CA GLU A 32 3.82 -0.73 -9.68
C GLU A 32 4.26 -1.87 -10.61
N LEU A 33 5.49 -1.82 -11.14
CA LEU A 33 6.04 -2.90 -11.95
C LEU A 33 6.13 -4.22 -11.18
N VAL A 34 6.62 -4.18 -9.93
CA VAL A 34 6.70 -5.36 -9.07
C VAL A 34 5.32 -5.95 -8.77
N LEU A 35 4.34 -5.13 -8.43
CA LEU A 35 2.99 -5.60 -8.15
C LEU A 35 2.32 -6.21 -9.39
N ARG A 36 2.53 -5.61 -10.58
CA ARG A 36 2.06 -6.17 -11.85
C ARG A 36 2.72 -7.50 -12.20
N GLU A 37 4.03 -7.61 -11.97
CA GLU A 37 4.79 -8.87 -12.12
C GLU A 37 4.19 -9.97 -11.23
N LEU A 38 3.74 -9.62 -10.02
CA LEU A 38 3.06 -10.51 -9.08
C LEU A 38 1.55 -10.71 -9.39
N GLY A 39 1.05 -10.21 -10.52
CA GLY A 39 -0.31 -10.45 -11.01
C GLY A 39 -1.38 -9.48 -10.49
N HIS A 40 -1.01 -8.40 -9.79
CA HIS A 40 -1.98 -7.40 -9.33
C HIS A 40 -2.41 -6.43 -10.43
N GLU A 41 -3.68 -6.04 -10.44
CA GLU A 41 -4.09 -4.78 -11.05
C GLU A 41 -3.64 -3.60 -10.18
N VAL A 42 -2.98 -2.59 -10.75
CA VAL A 42 -2.43 -1.48 -9.98
C VAL A 42 -3.08 -0.15 -10.33
N VAL A 43 -3.57 0.55 -9.30
CA VAL A 43 -3.94 1.96 -9.35
C VAL A 43 -2.83 2.77 -8.68
N ASN A 44 -2.01 3.45 -9.47
CA ASN A 44 -0.93 4.29 -8.94
C ASN A 44 -1.36 5.76 -8.94
N LEU A 45 -1.46 6.36 -7.75
CA LEU A 45 -1.84 7.76 -7.56
C LEU A 45 -0.67 8.73 -7.78
N GLY A 46 0.56 8.23 -7.87
CA GLY A 46 1.75 9.03 -8.02
C GLY A 46 2.24 9.68 -6.72
N ALA A 47 3.05 10.71 -6.86
CA ALA A 47 3.70 11.45 -5.78
C ALA A 47 2.84 12.66 -5.33
N CYS A 48 3.22 13.29 -4.22
CA CYS A 48 2.55 14.49 -3.68
C CYS A 48 1.04 14.33 -3.46
N VAL A 49 0.59 13.15 -3.01
CA VAL A 49 -0.84 12.82 -2.90
C VAL A 49 -1.38 13.23 -1.52
N PRO A 50 -2.39 14.11 -1.44
CA PRO A 50 -3.02 14.47 -0.16
C PRO A 50 -3.77 13.26 0.44
N ASP A 51 -3.75 13.07 1.77
CA ASP A 51 -4.34 11.83 2.34
C ASP A 51 -5.86 11.70 2.03
N GLY A 52 -6.57 12.82 1.85
CA GLY A 52 -7.99 12.80 1.47
C GLY A 52 -8.23 12.17 0.11
N LEU A 53 -7.30 12.38 -0.84
CA LEU A 53 -7.32 11.75 -2.15
C LEU A 53 -7.06 10.24 -2.02
N VAL A 54 -6.07 9.84 -1.22
CA VAL A 54 -5.79 8.41 -0.96
C VAL A 54 -7.03 7.69 -0.42
N VAL A 55 -7.69 8.25 0.60
CA VAL A 55 -8.91 7.65 1.18
C VAL A 55 -10.03 7.55 0.14
N ARG A 56 -10.24 8.60 -0.66
CA ARG A 56 -11.28 8.63 -1.70
C ARG A 56 -11.05 7.53 -2.74
N GLU A 57 -9.83 7.43 -3.27
CA GLU A 57 -9.50 6.44 -4.29
C GLU A 57 -9.52 5.01 -3.72
N CYS A 58 -9.12 4.80 -2.47
CA CYS A 58 -9.30 3.51 -1.79
C CYS A 58 -10.78 3.09 -1.74
N ARG A 59 -11.70 4.00 -1.40
CA ARG A 59 -13.15 3.70 -1.40
C ARG A 59 -13.68 3.41 -2.79
N ARG A 60 -13.21 4.15 -3.80
CA ARG A 60 -13.62 3.98 -5.20
C ARG A 60 -13.16 2.66 -5.78
N HIS A 61 -11.90 2.30 -5.56
CA HIS A 61 -11.28 1.15 -6.20
C HIS A 61 -11.35 -0.14 -5.37
N ARG A 62 -11.66 -0.03 -4.07
CA ARG A 62 -11.71 -1.15 -3.11
C ARG A 62 -10.49 -2.07 -3.23
N PRO A 63 -9.27 -1.54 -3.09
CA PRO A 63 -8.06 -2.36 -3.23
C PRO A 63 -7.98 -3.40 -2.12
N GLY A 64 -7.43 -4.57 -2.44
CA GLY A 64 -7.04 -5.58 -1.47
C GLY A 64 -5.69 -5.31 -0.80
N LEU A 65 -4.94 -4.32 -1.30
CA LEU A 65 -3.66 -3.88 -0.75
C LEU A 65 -3.43 -2.40 -1.02
N VAL A 66 -3.01 -1.64 -0.01
CA VAL A 66 -2.56 -0.24 -0.14
C VAL A 66 -1.07 -0.16 0.18
N VAL A 67 -0.28 0.38 -0.74
CA VAL A 67 1.17 0.53 -0.63
C VAL A 67 1.56 2.00 -0.66
N ILE A 68 2.19 2.46 0.42
CA ILE A 68 2.69 3.82 0.55
C ILE A 68 4.20 3.84 0.34
N GLY A 69 4.67 4.48 -0.72
CA GLY A 69 6.09 4.65 -1.00
C GLY A 69 6.56 6.05 -0.66
N THR A 70 7.61 6.18 0.14
CA THR A 70 8.21 7.48 0.44
C THR A 70 9.72 7.36 0.63
N VAL A 71 10.47 8.32 0.11
CA VAL A 71 11.93 8.34 0.21
C VAL A 71 12.50 9.72 0.62
N ASN A 72 11.64 10.69 0.95
CA ASN A 72 12.08 12.01 1.40
C ASN A 72 12.56 12.07 2.86
N GLY A 73 12.51 10.97 3.62
CA GLY A 73 12.92 10.92 5.02
C GLY A 73 11.91 11.49 6.02
N HIS A 74 10.67 11.78 5.62
CA HIS A 74 9.61 12.33 6.48
C HIS A 74 8.39 11.41 6.58
N GLY A 75 8.61 10.12 6.36
CA GLY A 75 7.56 9.10 6.30
C GLY A 75 6.83 8.85 7.62
N LEU A 76 7.46 9.12 8.76
CA LEU A 76 6.88 8.79 10.07
C LEU A 76 5.60 9.58 10.37
N ALA A 77 5.69 10.92 10.44
CA ALA A 77 4.56 11.75 10.85
C ALA A 77 3.41 11.68 9.83
N SER A 78 3.74 11.80 8.54
CA SER A 78 2.76 11.74 7.46
C SER A 78 2.16 10.34 7.30
N GLY A 79 2.97 9.28 7.44
CA GLY A 79 2.49 7.90 7.44
C GLY A 79 1.53 7.60 8.59
N VAL A 80 1.87 7.97 9.82
CA VAL A 80 0.98 7.78 10.99
C VAL A 80 -0.36 8.49 10.79
N ARG A 81 -0.34 9.72 10.29
CA ARG A 81 -1.57 10.48 10.00
C ARG A 81 -2.43 9.78 8.95
N LEU A 82 -1.84 9.38 7.83
CA LEU A 82 -2.54 8.67 6.74
C LEU A 82 -3.13 7.34 7.23
N ALA A 83 -2.37 6.53 7.97
CA ALA A 83 -2.82 5.25 8.50
C ALA A 83 -4.07 5.40 9.38
N ARG A 84 -4.06 6.36 10.32
CA ARG A 84 -5.23 6.64 11.16
C ARG A 84 -6.46 7.04 10.35
N ARG A 85 -6.30 7.83 9.29
CA ARG A 85 -7.42 8.24 8.40
C ARG A 85 -7.99 7.05 7.62
N LEU A 86 -7.14 6.16 7.13
CA LEU A 86 -7.57 4.93 6.45
C LEU A 86 -8.27 3.97 7.43
N ARG A 87 -7.72 3.78 8.63
CA ARG A 87 -8.30 2.91 9.65
C ARG A 87 -9.62 3.42 10.20
N GLY A 88 -9.78 4.74 10.33
CA GLY A 88 -11.05 5.37 10.71
C GLY A 88 -12.09 5.44 9.59
N SER A 89 -11.77 4.98 8.37
CA SER A 89 -12.69 5.05 7.23
C SER A 89 -13.51 3.76 7.07
N PRO A 90 -14.86 3.85 6.95
CA PRO A 90 -15.70 2.68 6.69
C PRO A 90 -15.23 1.88 5.47
N GLY A 91 -15.14 0.56 5.64
CA GLY A 91 -14.71 -0.36 4.58
C GLY A 91 -13.21 -0.41 4.32
N LEU A 92 -12.37 0.38 5.02
CA LEU A 92 -10.92 0.41 4.84
C LEU A 92 -10.14 -0.04 6.08
N ALA A 93 -10.82 -0.23 7.22
CA ALA A 93 -10.20 -0.57 8.50
C ALA A 93 -9.34 -1.84 8.46
N THR A 94 -9.73 -2.83 7.66
CA THR A 94 -9.06 -4.14 7.55
C THR A 94 -8.20 -4.30 6.31
N VAL A 95 -8.21 -3.34 5.39
CA VAL A 95 -7.43 -3.44 4.14
C VAL A 95 -5.94 -3.47 4.50
N PRO A 96 -5.17 -4.49 4.02
CA PRO A 96 -3.72 -4.51 4.17
C PRO A 96 -3.10 -3.18 3.74
N LEU A 97 -2.35 -2.57 4.65
CA LEU A 97 -1.75 -1.25 4.45
C LEU A 97 -0.27 -1.35 4.78
N VAL A 98 0.60 -1.06 3.83
CA VAL A 98 2.05 -1.13 4.02
C VAL A 98 2.74 0.17 3.63
N ILE A 99 3.91 0.43 4.21
CA ILE A 99 4.73 1.60 3.91
C ILE A 99 6.19 1.21 3.77
N GLY A 100 6.90 1.83 2.83
CA GLY A 100 8.33 1.56 2.66
C GLY A 100 9.12 2.68 2.00
N GLY A 101 10.43 2.45 1.93
CA GLY A 101 11.44 3.38 1.44
C GLY A 101 12.24 4.05 2.56
N LYS A 102 12.66 5.30 2.36
CA LYS A 102 13.46 6.07 3.30
C LYS A 102 12.55 6.91 4.20
N LEU A 103 12.27 6.37 5.39
CA LEU A 103 11.25 6.90 6.31
C LEU A 103 11.76 7.98 7.28
N THR A 104 13.08 8.11 7.43
CA THR A 104 13.74 9.11 8.28
C THR A 104 14.96 9.70 7.59
N THR A 105 15.35 10.92 7.95
CA THR A 105 16.57 11.58 7.49
C THR A 105 17.83 11.08 8.20
N SER A 106 17.70 10.54 9.42
CA SER A 106 18.83 10.17 10.29
C SER A 106 19.38 8.75 10.09
N GLY A 107 18.92 7.99 9.08
CA GLY A 107 19.46 6.66 8.75
C GLY A 107 18.44 5.52 8.78
N THR A 108 18.92 4.29 8.98
CA THR A 108 18.14 3.06 8.76
C THR A 108 16.90 3.00 9.66
N GLY A 109 15.75 2.67 9.08
CA GLY A 109 14.46 2.64 9.77
C GLY A 109 14.45 1.64 10.92
N GLY A 110 14.76 2.09 12.14
CA GLY A 110 14.77 1.26 13.33
C GLY A 110 13.41 1.19 14.05
N PRO A 111 13.34 0.49 15.21
CA PRO A 111 12.11 0.31 16.00
C PRO A 111 11.39 1.61 16.37
N ARG A 112 12.14 2.71 16.50
CA ARG A 112 11.59 4.06 16.80
C ARG A 112 10.75 4.63 15.65
N VAL A 113 10.96 4.18 14.42
CA VAL A 113 10.19 4.57 13.23
C VAL A 113 9.13 3.51 12.92
N THR A 114 9.49 2.23 12.93
CA THR A 114 8.58 1.14 12.56
C THR A 114 7.46 0.95 13.60
N GLY A 115 7.78 1.03 14.90
CA GLY A 115 6.82 0.82 15.98
C GLY A 115 5.59 1.75 15.91
N PRO A 116 5.76 3.08 15.82
CA PRO A 116 4.63 4.00 15.70
C PRO A 116 3.81 3.80 14.42
N LEU A 117 4.43 3.40 13.30
CA LEU A 117 3.72 3.12 12.04
C LEU A 117 2.85 1.86 12.18
N LEU A 118 3.40 0.78 12.74
CA LEU A 118 2.63 -0.43 13.03
C LEU A 118 1.48 -0.14 14.00
N ALA A 119 1.74 0.60 15.09
CA ALA A 119 0.72 1.00 16.05
C ALA A 119 -0.37 1.91 15.43
N ALA A 120 -0.05 2.68 14.39
CA ALA A 120 -1.03 3.49 13.66
C ALA A 120 -1.90 2.67 12.70
N GLY A 121 -1.55 1.40 12.46
CA GLY A 121 -2.35 0.45 11.69
C GLY A 121 -1.72 -0.01 10.39
N TYR A 122 -0.44 0.27 10.13
CA TYR A 122 0.29 -0.42 9.05
C TYR A 122 0.43 -1.90 9.39
N SER A 123 0.13 -2.76 8.41
CA SER A 123 0.29 -4.22 8.49
C SER A 123 1.77 -4.64 8.39
N ALA A 124 2.58 -3.88 7.66
CA ALA A 124 4.02 -4.08 7.55
C ALA A 124 4.74 -2.78 7.17
N VAL A 125 6.02 -2.69 7.53
CA VAL A 125 6.92 -1.57 7.22
C VAL A 125 8.18 -2.11 6.55
N PHE A 126 8.57 -1.53 5.42
CA PHE A 126 9.68 -1.99 4.58
C PHE A 126 10.74 -0.88 4.38
N PRO A 127 11.72 -0.74 5.30
CA PRO A 127 12.79 0.24 5.17
C PRO A 127 13.67 0.00 3.93
N GLU A 128 14.30 1.05 3.41
CA GLU A 128 15.11 1.08 2.16
C GLU A 128 16.07 -0.12 2.00
N ASP A 129 16.90 -0.42 3.00
CA ASP A 129 18.03 -1.35 2.86
C ASP A 129 17.62 -2.81 2.65
N THR A 130 16.43 -3.21 3.10
CA THR A 130 15.94 -4.61 3.03
C THR A 130 14.52 -4.71 2.46
N GLY A 131 13.96 -3.58 2.00
CA GLY A 131 12.52 -3.42 1.87
C GLY A 131 11.89 -4.25 0.75
N ILE A 132 12.55 -4.35 -0.41
CA ILE A 132 11.89 -4.90 -1.59
C ILE A 132 11.74 -6.43 -1.57
N GLY A 133 12.75 -7.17 -1.11
CA GLY A 133 12.68 -8.63 -1.00
C GLY A 133 11.59 -9.06 -0.02
N ALA A 134 11.60 -8.46 1.18
CA ALA A 134 10.57 -8.70 2.19
C ALA A 134 9.17 -8.27 1.71
N PHE A 135 9.06 -7.18 0.96
CA PHE A 135 7.80 -6.74 0.36
C PHE A 135 7.26 -7.77 -0.63
N ARG A 136 8.08 -8.30 -1.54
CA ARG A 136 7.67 -9.35 -2.49
C ARG A 136 7.10 -10.57 -1.76
N SER A 137 7.82 -11.11 -0.79
CA SER A 137 7.37 -12.26 -0.01
C SER A 137 6.07 -11.98 0.77
N TYR A 138 5.90 -10.77 1.28
CA TYR A 138 4.66 -10.34 1.95
C TYR A 138 3.47 -10.36 0.98
N VAL A 139 3.64 -9.81 -0.22
CA VAL A 139 2.58 -9.77 -1.25
C VAL A 139 2.20 -11.18 -1.72
N GLU A 140 3.18 -12.05 -1.96
CA GLU A 140 2.95 -13.45 -2.33
C GLU A 140 2.14 -14.20 -1.24
N THR A 141 2.47 -13.97 0.03
CA THR A 141 1.75 -14.55 1.17
C THR A 141 0.30 -14.04 1.24
N LEU A 142 0.07 -12.75 0.99
CA LEU A 142 -1.28 -12.19 0.92
C LEU A 142 -2.11 -12.82 -0.21
N ALA A 143 -1.51 -12.98 -1.40
CA ALA A 143 -2.18 -13.59 -2.54
C ALA A 143 -2.56 -15.06 -2.27
N ALA A 144 -1.65 -15.83 -1.66
CA ALA A 144 -1.94 -17.20 -1.23
C ALA A 144 -3.10 -17.25 -0.23
N GLY A 145 -3.08 -16.41 0.80
CA GLY A 145 -4.15 -16.33 1.80
C GLY A 145 -5.53 -15.98 1.21
N ALA A 146 -5.57 -15.03 0.25
CA ALA A 146 -6.80 -14.67 -0.45
C ALA A 146 -7.34 -15.85 -1.28
N ALA A 147 -6.48 -16.54 -2.03
CA ALA A 147 -6.87 -17.71 -2.81
C ALA A 147 -7.40 -18.86 -1.94
N HIS A 148 -6.84 -19.06 -0.74
CA HIS A 148 -7.35 -20.03 0.22
C HIS A 148 -8.74 -19.65 0.76
N ALA A 149 -8.95 -18.38 1.11
CA ALA A 149 -10.24 -17.89 1.59
C ALA A 149 -11.35 -18.03 0.54
N GLU A 150 -11.05 -17.74 -0.73
CA GLU A 150 -12.02 -17.89 -1.84
C GLU A 150 -12.42 -19.35 -2.09
N ARG A 151 -11.51 -20.30 -1.87
CA ARG A 151 -11.80 -21.74 -2.00
C ARG A 151 -12.63 -22.27 -0.84
N ALA A 152 -12.45 -21.77 0.37
CA ALA A 152 -13.18 -22.23 1.55
C ALA A 152 -14.64 -21.75 1.61
N VAL A 153 -15.00 -20.72 0.84
CA VAL A 153 -16.36 -20.17 0.76
C VAL A 153 -17.20 -20.85 -0.34
N ARG A 154 -16.60 -21.71 -1.16
CA ARG A 154 -17.27 -22.50 -2.21
C ARG A 154 -17.61 -23.90 -1.73
#